data_AF-A0A0W0ZQD3-F1
#
_entry.id   AF-A0A0W0ZQD3-F1
#
_cell.length_a   1.000
_cell.length_b   1.000
_cell.length_c   1.000
_cell.angle_alpha   90.00
_cell.angle_beta   90.00
_cell.angle_gamma   90.00
#
_symmetry.space_group_name_H-M   'P 1'
#
loop_
_entity.id
_entity.type
_entity.pdbx_description
1 polymer ?
#
loop_
_entity_poly.entity_id
_entity_poly.type
_entity_poly.pdbx_seq_one_letter_code
_entity_poly.pdbx_strand_id
1 'polypeptide(L)'
;MMKRLFKIAKPTQQTNATFKTTQAQSVPSAKKITPMSAPPKKESNPVAKEPQSHFFKKLKAEEHKQFSDRRHRFDYKDNYSAALKLPHSNFFLTINHQNQNALLKLSKGNIIEHASRRVDLFFYTLIAYYKTGVLPTYGHTTLQHGKGRTTRKNISLSEACHSSFTPSLLDKSIYQNYKTGEKHKSLLSDTHLMDSLNSTVELPPFVNDLDDLLENLCREKCLSILRAVSLGITNPIAGLTQFLQIMSTTLNKLKEDAESDSSRHSINPNLLELVTKGTLSTTFSTQTRTATDAYIQLLLRMTPTEKALCKDKLSKEEMYMEKVMELQDEILNSKSKHHSP
;
A
#
# COMPACT_ATOMS: atom_id res chain seq x y z
N MET A 1 8.75 -4.04 -29.37
CA MET A 1 9.60 -3.39 -28.33
C MET A 1 9.36 -1.88 -28.42
N MET A 2 8.35 -1.35 -27.73
CA MET A 2 8.02 0.09 -27.78
C MET A 2 8.57 0.80 -26.55
N LYS A 3 9.17 1.98 -26.77
CA LYS A 3 9.76 2.86 -25.75
C LYS A 3 8.67 3.33 -24.79
N ARG A 4 8.92 3.14 -23.49
CA ARG A 4 8.11 3.66 -22.37
C ARG A 4 7.94 5.18 -22.51
N LEU A 5 6.72 5.69 -22.35
CA LEU A 5 6.39 7.12 -22.44
C LEU A 5 6.94 7.95 -21.28
N PHE A 6 7.50 7.33 -20.25
CA PHE A 6 8.14 8.00 -19.13
C PHE A 6 9.61 7.56 -19.03
N LYS A 7 10.52 8.39 -19.56
CA LYS A 7 11.93 8.37 -19.15
C LYS A 7 12.07 9.27 -17.93
N ILE A 8 11.95 8.69 -16.74
CA ILE A 8 12.35 9.37 -15.51
C ILE A 8 13.88 9.45 -15.52
N ALA A 9 14.44 10.66 -15.51
CA ALA A 9 15.86 10.88 -15.36
C ALA A 9 16.31 10.27 -14.02
N LYS A 10 17.34 9.41 -14.04
CA LYS A 10 17.96 8.90 -12.82
C LYS A 10 18.51 10.08 -12.01
N PRO A 11 18.27 10.18 -10.70
CA PRO A 11 18.99 11.12 -9.87
C PRO A 11 20.46 10.72 -9.85
N THR A 12 21.31 11.62 -10.32
CA THR A 12 22.77 11.55 -10.26
C THR A 12 23.18 11.37 -8.80
N GLN A 13 23.88 10.27 -8.49
CA GLN A 13 24.51 10.06 -7.19
C GLN A 13 25.52 11.19 -6.95
N GLN A 14 25.19 12.11 -6.06
CA GLN A 14 26.19 12.97 -5.44
C GLN A 14 27.01 12.10 -4.48
N THR A 15 28.27 11.87 -4.87
CA THR A 15 29.31 11.31 -4.02
C THR A 15 29.61 12.31 -2.91
N ASN A 16 29.24 11.99 -1.67
CA ASN A 16 29.68 12.76 -0.51
C ASN A 16 31.17 12.50 -0.27
N ALA A 17 31.93 13.59 -0.28
CA ALA A 17 33.35 13.64 -0.03
C ALA A 17 33.68 13.28 1.43
N THR A 18 34.70 12.43 1.55
CA THR A 18 35.34 11.98 2.79
C THR A 18 36.00 13.14 3.53
N PHE A 19 35.47 13.54 4.68
CA PHE A 19 36.21 14.39 5.62
C PHE A 19 36.98 13.53 6.62
N LYS A 20 38.30 13.65 6.58
CA LYS A 20 39.27 13.02 7.49
C LYS A 20 39.21 13.72 8.85
N THR A 21 38.99 12.95 9.92
CA THR A 21 39.14 13.42 11.31
C THR A 21 40.57 13.15 11.77
N THR A 22 41.28 14.22 12.14
CA THR A 22 42.64 14.18 12.66
C THR A 22 42.63 13.84 14.16
N GLN A 23 43.54 12.96 14.56
CA GLN A 23 43.87 12.65 15.96
C GLN A 23 44.60 13.83 16.64
N ALA A 24 44.39 13.97 17.95
CA ALA A 24 45.41 14.48 18.87
C ALA A 24 45.32 13.77 20.24
N GLN A 25 46.52 13.41 20.72
CA GLN A 25 47.01 12.88 22.00
C GLN A 25 46.65 13.80 23.21
N SER A 26 46.74 13.50 24.52
CA SER A 26 47.02 12.30 25.36
C SER A 26 47.07 12.70 26.88
N VAL A 27 46.74 11.75 27.78
CA VAL A 27 47.15 11.51 29.23
C VAL A 27 46.77 12.52 30.37
N PRO A 28 46.82 12.18 31.70
CA PRO A 28 46.31 11.03 32.48
C PRO A 28 45.61 11.35 33.84
N SER A 29 45.05 10.29 34.45
CA SER A 29 44.99 9.93 35.90
C SER A 29 44.01 10.62 36.87
N ALA A 30 43.13 9.83 37.51
CA ALA A 30 43.30 9.37 38.90
C ALA A 30 42.08 8.56 39.39
N LYS A 31 42.34 7.59 40.28
CA LYS A 31 41.39 6.68 40.93
C LYS A 31 40.48 7.42 41.94
N LYS A 32 39.27 6.89 42.17
CA LYS A 32 38.82 6.15 43.40
C LYS A 32 37.38 6.51 43.86
N ILE A 33 36.67 5.46 44.32
CA ILE A 33 35.56 5.38 45.31
C ILE A 33 34.10 5.53 44.82
N THR A 34 33.36 4.42 44.99
CA THR A 34 31.89 4.26 45.03
C THR A 34 31.34 4.71 46.39
N PRO A 35 30.12 5.28 46.46
CA PRO A 35 29.07 4.61 47.25
C PRO A 35 27.65 4.69 46.65
N MET A 36 26.76 3.99 47.35
CA MET A 36 25.44 3.45 46.99
C MET A 36 24.27 4.43 46.77
N SER A 37 23.25 3.84 46.12
CA SER A 37 21.82 4.16 46.11
C SER A 37 21.32 5.22 45.12
N ALA A 38 20.72 4.74 44.03
CA ALA A 38 19.88 5.52 43.13
C ALA A 38 18.41 5.09 43.28
N PRO A 39 17.45 6.03 43.28
CA PRO A 39 16.01 5.76 43.42
C PRO A 39 15.46 5.00 42.19
N PRO A 40 14.29 4.35 42.31
CA PRO A 40 13.79 3.41 41.30
C PRO A 40 13.63 4.11 39.95
N LYS A 41 14.29 3.55 38.93
CA LYS A 41 14.15 3.97 37.54
C LYS A 41 12.69 3.82 37.13
N LYS A 42 12.06 4.94 36.77
CA LYS A 42 10.89 4.95 35.89
C LYS A 42 11.20 4.05 34.70
N GLU A 43 10.38 3.03 34.48
CA GLU A 43 10.38 2.24 33.26
C GLU A 43 10.13 3.19 32.09
N SER A 44 11.22 3.57 31.42
CA SER A 44 11.13 4.19 30.11
C SER A 44 10.65 3.10 29.16
N ASN A 45 9.42 3.23 28.66
CA ASN A 45 8.95 2.50 27.50
C ASN A 45 10.08 2.45 26.46
N PRO A 46 10.49 1.27 25.97
CA PRO A 46 11.54 1.18 24.99
C PRO A 46 11.06 1.89 23.72
N VAL A 47 11.62 3.07 23.45
CA VAL A 47 11.53 3.73 22.16
C VAL A 47 11.99 2.71 21.13
N ALA A 48 11.04 2.16 20.38
CA ALA A 48 11.32 1.16 19.36
C ALA A 48 12.32 1.77 18.37
N LYS A 49 13.58 1.31 18.43
CA LYS A 49 14.62 1.75 17.50
C LYS A 49 14.17 1.38 16.10
N GLU A 50 14.16 2.35 15.18
CA GLU A 50 13.87 2.10 13.78
C GLU A 50 14.72 0.91 13.28
N PRO A 51 14.11 -0.04 12.56
CA PRO A 51 14.84 -1.19 12.04
C PRO A 51 15.95 -0.72 11.12
N GLN A 52 17.19 -1.04 11.48
CA GLN A 52 18.38 -0.67 10.72
C GLN A 52 18.29 -1.22 9.29
N SER A 53 18.80 -0.47 8.30
CA SER A 53 18.83 -0.87 6.87
C SER A 53 19.27 -2.33 6.63
N HIS A 54 20.18 -2.83 7.46
CA HIS A 54 20.66 -4.20 7.43
C HIS A 54 19.57 -5.26 7.67
N PHE A 55 18.56 -4.98 8.51
CA PHE A 55 17.42 -5.87 8.74
C PHE A 55 16.64 -6.13 7.44
N PHE A 56 16.28 -5.08 6.72
CA PHE A 56 15.53 -5.22 5.46
C PHE A 56 16.35 -5.86 4.35
N LYS A 57 17.67 -5.62 4.31
CA LYS A 57 18.58 -6.33 3.39
C LYS A 57 18.58 -7.84 3.64
N LYS A 58 18.58 -8.25 4.92
CA LYS A 58 18.48 -9.67 5.30
C LYS A 58 17.15 -10.29 4.87
N LEU A 59 16.03 -9.61 5.13
CA LEU A 59 14.73 -10.07 4.66
C LEU A 59 14.73 -10.29 3.15
N LYS A 60 15.28 -9.34 2.38
CA LYS A 60 15.36 -9.46 0.93
C LYS A 60 16.24 -10.61 0.46
N ALA A 61 17.39 -10.84 1.10
CA ALA A 61 18.22 -12.00 0.80
C ALA A 61 17.46 -13.31 1.06
N GLU A 62 16.70 -13.38 2.15
CA GLU A 62 15.90 -14.55 2.49
C GLU A 62 14.74 -14.76 1.49
N GLU A 63 14.10 -13.69 1.03
CA GLU A 63 13.06 -13.76 -0.01
C GLU A 63 13.60 -14.42 -1.29
N HIS A 64 14.74 -13.94 -1.80
CA HIS A 64 15.36 -14.52 -3.01
C HIS A 64 15.81 -15.97 -2.81
N LYS A 65 16.14 -16.37 -1.57
CA LYS A 65 16.53 -17.75 -1.26
C LYS A 65 15.34 -18.71 -1.28
N GLN A 66 14.19 -18.27 -0.76
CA GLN A 66 13.05 -19.17 -0.52
C GLN A 66 12.00 -19.15 -1.64
N PHE A 67 11.90 -18.06 -2.38
CA PHE A 67 10.83 -17.81 -3.35
C PHE A 67 11.37 -17.57 -4.75
N SER A 68 10.59 -18.00 -5.75
CA SER A 68 10.88 -17.68 -7.15
C SER A 68 10.47 -16.24 -7.48
N ASP A 69 11.21 -15.61 -8.39
CA ASP A 69 10.83 -14.32 -8.98
C ASP A 69 9.71 -14.43 -10.03
N ARG A 70 9.27 -15.65 -10.36
CA ARG A 70 8.20 -15.85 -11.34
C ARG A 70 6.84 -15.45 -10.75
N ARG A 71 6.15 -14.55 -11.44
CA ARG A 71 4.77 -14.18 -11.10
C ARG A 71 3.76 -15.18 -11.67
N HIS A 72 2.94 -15.73 -10.80
CA HIS A 72 1.76 -16.52 -11.13
C HIS A 72 0.61 -15.59 -11.48
N ARG A 73 0.01 -15.79 -12.65
CA ARG A 73 -1.08 -14.95 -13.17
C ARG A 73 -2.31 -15.80 -13.42
N PHE A 74 -3.39 -15.48 -12.75
CA PHE A 74 -4.68 -16.16 -12.86
C PHE A 74 -5.65 -15.34 -13.72
N ASP A 75 -6.60 -16.01 -14.36
CA ASP A 75 -7.64 -15.32 -15.13
C ASP A 75 -8.72 -14.77 -14.19
N TYR A 76 -9.55 -13.83 -14.70
CA TYR A 76 -10.68 -13.31 -13.93
C TYR A 76 -11.69 -14.42 -13.66
N LYS A 77 -11.89 -14.73 -12.38
CA LYS A 77 -12.85 -15.72 -11.90
C LYS A 77 -13.77 -15.06 -10.88
N ASP A 78 -15.06 -15.07 -11.18
CA ASP A 78 -16.11 -14.57 -10.29
C ASP A 78 -16.11 -15.37 -8.98
N ASN A 79 -16.38 -14.70 -7.86
CA ASN A 79 -16.41 -15.28 -6.50
C ASN A 79 -15.12 -15.95 -6.02
N TYR A 80 -14.00 -15.72 -6.73
CA TYR A 80 -12.70 -16.27 -6.36
C TYR A 80 -11.69 -15.19 -6.00
N SER A 81 -11.60 -14.16 -6.83
CA SER A 81 -10.76 -12.99 -6.58
C SER A 81 -11.64 -11.75 -6.68
N ALA A 82 -11.27 -10.69 -5.97
CA ALA A 82 -11.88 -9.38 -6.20
C ALA A 82 -11.50 -8.79 -7.56
N ALA A 83 -10.84 -9.54 -8.45
CA ALA A 83 -10.38 -9.05 -9.74
C ALA A 83 -11.56 -8.73 -10.67
N LEU A 84 -11.50 -7.58 -11.34
CA LEU A 84 -12.61 -7.07 -12.14
C LEU A 84 -12.20 -6.91 -13.60
N LYS A 85 -12.90 -7.59 -14.51
CA LYS A 85 -12.71 -7.43 -15.97
C LYS A 85 -13.47 -6.23 -16.53
N LEU A 86 -13.05 -5.69 -17.66
CA LEU A 86 -13.85 -4.71 -18.39
C LEU A 86 -15.09 -5.42 -18.97
N PRO A 87 -16.30 -4.88 -18.77
CA PRO A 87 -17.56 -5.50 -19.22
C PRO A 87 -17.80 -5.35 -20.73
N HIS A 88 -16.75 -5.28 -21.53
CA HIS A 88 -16.78 -5.06 -22.98
C HIS A 88 -16.13 -6.22 -23.70
N SER A 89 -16.60 -6.57 -24.90
CA SER A 89 -16.02 -7.65 -25.69
C SER A 89 -14.63 -7.28 -26.24
N ASN A 90 -13.81 -8.28 -26.57
CA ASN A 90 -12.49 -8.03 -27.16
C ASN A 90 -12.60 -7.29 -28.52
N PHE A 91 -13.66 -7.55 -29.27
CA PHE A 91 -13.97 -6.85 -30.51
C PHE A 91 -14.19 -5.36 -30.26
N PHE A 92 -15.01 -5.01 -29.27
CA PHE A 92 -15.32 -3.63 -28.94
C PHE A 92 -14.08 -2.84 -28.47
N LEU A 93 -13.24 -3.48 -27.64
CA LEU A 93 -11.96 -2.88 -27.25
C LEU A 93 -11.00 -2.72 -28.43
N THR A 94 -10.95 -3.69 -29.34
CA THR A 94 -10.10 -3.61 -30.53
C THR A 94 -10.48 -2.43 -31.43
N ILE A 95 -11.76 -2.13 -31.59
CA ILE A 95 -12.20 -0.98 -32.39
C ILE A 95 -11.76 0.34 -31.73
N ASN A 96 -11.81 0.41 -30.40
CA ASN A 96 -11.59 1.65 -29.67
C ASN A 96 -10.16 1.84 -29.15
N HIS A 97 -9.25 0.86 -29.34
CA HIS A 97 -7.94 0.84 -28.67
C HIS A 97 -7.05 2.06 -28.93
N GLN A 98 -7.25 2.75 -30.07
CA GLN A 98 -6.50 3.96 -30.45
C GLN A 98 -7.15 5.25 -29.93
N ASN A 99 -8.39 5.19 -29.45
CA ASN A 99 -9.13 6.35 -28.97
C ASN A 99 -9.16 6.37 -27.44
N GLN A 100 -8.21 7.08 -26.83
CA GLN A 100 -8.10 7.18 -25.38
C GLN A 100 -9.39 7.71 -24.71
N ASN A 101 -10.06 8.69 -25.32
CA ASN A 101 -11.31 9.24 -24.76
C ASN A 101 -12.45 8.22 -24.78
N ALA A 102 -12.55 7.42 -25.85
CA ALA A 102 -13.51 6.32 -25.90
C ALA A 102 -13.22 5.26 -24.83
N LEU A 103 -11.95 4.84 -24.70
CA LEU A 103 -11.53 3.89 -23.66
C LEU A 103 -11.77 4.42 -22.25
N LEU A 104 -11.54 5.72 -22.02
CA LEU A 104 -11.82 6.38 -20.74
C LEU A 104 -13.31 6.32 -20.42
N LYS A 105 -14.18 6.65 -21.39
CA LYS A 105 -15.65 6.56 -21.22
C LYS A 105 -16.10 5.13 -20.92
N LEU A 106 -15.55 4.15 -21.62
CA LEU A 106 -15.87 2.73 -21.45
C LEU A 106 -15.42 2.17 -20.10
N SER A 107 -14.35 2.72 -19.54
CA SER A 107 -13.70 2.22 -18.32
C SER A 107 -14.03 3.05 -17.08
N LYS A 108 -14.84 4.11 -17.22
CA LYS A 108 -15.14 5.09 -16.16
C LYS A 108 -15.49 4.47 -14.81
N GLY A 109 -16.43 3.50 -14.81
CA GLY A 109 -16.85 2.82 -13.58
C GLY A 109 -15.72 2.04 -12.93
N ASN A 110 -14.99 1.25 -13.73
CA ASN A 110 -13.86 0.46 -13.25
C ASN A 110 -12.71 1.33 -12.73
N ILE A 111 -12.47 2.52 -13.30
CA ILE A 111 -11.43 3.45 -12.81
C ILE A 111 -11.79 3.98 -11.41
N ILE A 112 -13.06 4.38 -11.21
CA ILE A 112 -13.54 4.87 -9.90
C ILE A 112 -13.45 3.74 -8.86
N GLU A 113 -13.94 2.54 -9.21
CA GLU A 113 -13.89 1.35 -8.35
C GLU A 113 -12.45 0.98 -7.99
N HIS A 114 -11.56 0.95 -8.97
CA HIS A 114 -10.14 0.66 -8.77
C HIS A 114 -9.47 1.63 -7.80
N ALA A 115 -9.76 2.93 -7.95
CA ALA A 115 -9.26 3.98 -7.06
C ALA A 115 -9.85 3.88 -5.64
N SER A 116 -11.14 3.53 -5.50
CA SER A 116 -11.79 3.30 -4.20
C SER A 116 -11.19 2.10 -3.48
N ARG A 117 -11.04 0.96 -4.17
CA ARG A 117 -10.44 -0.26 -3.60
C ARG A 117 -9.06 -0.05 -3.03
N ARG A 118 -8.29 0.87 -3.60
CA ARG A 118 -6.97 1.22 -3.08
C ARG A 118 -7.02 1.75 -1.67
N VAL A 119 -8.01 2.58 -1.37
CA VAL A 119 -8.24 3.12 -0.04
C VAL A 119 -8.65 2.00 0.92
N ASP A 120 -9.61 1.17 0.51
CA ASP A 120 -10.12 0.04 1.30
C ASP A 120 -9.00 -0.96 1.63
N LEU A 121 -8.28 -1.43 0.62
CA LEU A 121 -7.20 -2.39 0.76
C LEU A 121 -6.06 -1.86 1.62
N PHE A 122 -5.72 -0.57 1.49
CA PHE A 122 -4.72 0.04 2.36
C PHE A 122 -5.20 0.06 3.82
N PHE A 123 -6.45 0.44 4.09
CA PHE A 123 -7.00 0.43 5.44
C PHE A 123 -7.01 -0.96 6.07
N TYR A 124 -7.44 -2.00 5.34
CA TYR A 124 -7.39 -3.37 5.84
C TYR A 124 -5.97 -3.86 6.07
N THR A 125 -5.00 -3.40 5.27
CA THR A 125 -3.57 -3.66 5.53
C THR A 125 -3.10 -3.00 6.83
N LEU A 126 -3.54 -1.76 7.12
CA LEU A 126 -3.26 -1.09 8.40
C LEU A 126 -3.85 -1.86 9.59
N ILE A 127 -5.10 -2.31 9.47
CA ILE A 127 -5.77 -3.12 10.50
C ILE A 127 -4.99 -4.41 10.74
N ALA A 128 -4.64 -5.14 9.69
CA ALA A 128 -3.92 -6.41 9.81
C ALA A 128 -2.61 -6.28 10.60
N TYR A 129 -1.86 -5.21 10.36
CA TYR A 129 -0.58 -4.98 11.03
C TYR A 129 -0.70 -4.29 12.39
N TYR A 130 -1.86 -3.74 12.78
CA TYR A 130 -1.99 -2.90 13.97
C TYR A 130 -1.45 -3.57 15.23
N LYS A 131 -0.53 -2.89 15.94
CA LYS A 131 0.10 -3.35 17.19
C LYS A 131 0.76 -4.74 17.15
N THR A 132 1.03 -5.29 15.97
CA THR A 132 1.71 -6.59 15.82
C THR A 132 3.20 -6.53 16.17
N GLY A 133 3.82 -5.34 16.11
CA GLY A 133 5.28 -5.18 16.20
C GLY A 133 6.05 -5.87 15.06
N VAL A 134 5.38 -6.25 13.98
CA VAL A 134 5.95 -6.88 12.78
C VAL A 134 6.18 -5.78 11.74
N LEU A 135 7.43 -5.41 11.50
CA LEU A 135 7.76 -4.31 10.59
C LEU A 135 7.90 -4.79 9.14
N PRO A 136 6.98 -4.41 8.23
CA PRO A 136 7.06 -4.86 6.85
C PRO A 136 8.02 -4.02 6.00
N THR A 137 8.40 -4.60 4.87
CA THR A 137 8.99 -3.95 3.70
C THR A 137 8.30 -4.49 2.45
N TYR A 138 8.59 -3.93 1.27
CA TYR A 138 8.02 -4.47 0.02
C TYR A 138 8.56 -5.88 -0.21
N GLY A 139 7.68 -6.80 -0.60
CA GLY A 139 8.05 -8.08 -1.19
C GLY A 139 8.02 -8.02 -2.71
N HIS A 140 8.52 -9.06 -3.35
CA HIS A 140 8.31 -9.29 -4.77
C HIS A 140 6.93 -9.87 -5.02
N THR A 141 6.15 -9.21 -5.88
CA THR A 141 4.79 -9.64 -6.25
C THR A 141 4.83 -10.91 -7.10
N THR A 142 4.59 -12.04 -6.46
CA THR A 142 4.50 -13.38 -7.08
C THR A 142 3.09 -13.78 -7.46
N LEU A 143 2.07 -13.04 -7.00
CA LEU A 143 0.67 -13.34 -7.24
C LEU A 143 0.00 -12.23 -8.06
N GLN A 144 -0.92 -12.59 -8.94
CA GLN A 144 -1.77 -11.65 -9.66
C GLN A 144 -3.05 -12.31 -10.13
N HIS A 145 -4.19 -11.81 -9.68
CA HIS A 145 -5.50 -12.25 -10.12
C HIS A 145 -6.02 -11.27 -11.18
N GLY A 146 -6.12 -11.74 -12.43
CA GLY A 146 -6.49 -10.95 -13.59
C GLY A 146 -5.33 -10.67 -14.55
N LYS A 147 -5.68 -10.51 -15.83
CA LYS A 147 -4.74 -10.26 -16.93
C LYS A 147 -5.36 -9.29 -17.94
N GLY A 148 -4.54 -8.39 -18.47
CA GLY A 148 -4.93 -7.58 -19.62
C GLY A 148 -5.20 -8.41 -20.88
N ARG A 149 -5.92 -7.83 -21.84
CA ARG A 149 -6.24 -8.46 -23.13
C ARG A 149 -5.32 -7.95 -24.23
N THR A 150 -5.10 -8.80 -25.23
CA THR A 150 -4.36 -8.47 -26.43
C THR A 150 -5.15 -8.81 -27.69
N THR A 151 -4.81 -8.16 -28.80
CA THR A 151 -5.25 -8.60 -30.13
C THR A 151 -4.48 -9.86 -30.57
N ARG A 152 -4.93 -10.51 -31.65
CA ARG A 152 -4.19 -11.62 -32.29
C ARG A 152 -2.76 -11.23 -32.73
N LYS A 153 -2.49 -9.94 -32.93
CA LYS A 153 -1.16 -9.40 -33.27
C LYS A 153 -0.35 -9.03 -32.01
N ASN A 154 -0.75 -9.49 -30.82
CA ASN A 154 -0.12 -9.18 -29.54
C ASN A 154 -0.06 -7.68 -29.22
N ILE A 155 -1.04 -6.90 -29.69
CA ILE A 155 -1.19 -5.50 -29.31
C ILE A 155 -1.97 -5.44 -27.99
N SER A 156 -1.43 -4.76 -26.98
CA SER A 156 -2.11 -4.56 -25.69
C SER A 156 -3.37 -3.72 -25.88
N LEU A 157 -4.51 -4.26 -25.45
CA LEU A 157 -5.81 -3.57 -25.45
C LEU A 157 -6.13 -3.00 -24.07
N SER A 158 -5.70 -3.72 -23.04
CA SER A 158 -5.91 -3.41 -21.63
C SER A 158 -4.81 -4.06 -20.79
N GLU A 159 -4.69 -3.61 -19.56
CA GLU A 159 -3.72 -4.08 -18.57
C GLU A 159 -4.42 -4.45 -17.26
N ALA A 160 -3.70 -5.18 -16.41
CA ALA A 160 -4.17 -5.63 -15.11
C ALA A 160 -3.59 -4.71 -14.03
N CYS A 161 -4.31 -3.64 -13.73
CA CYS A 161 -3.90 -2.62 -12.76
C CYS A 161 -4.10 -3.12 -11.32
N HIS A 162 -3.05 -3.05 -10.51
CA HIS A 162 -3.12 -3.44 -9.09
C HIS A 162 -3.81 -2.36 -8.27
N SER A 163 -4.89 -2.72 -7.58
CA SER A 163 -5.57 -1.78 -6.69
C SER A 163 -4.77 -1.47 -5.42
N SER A 164 -3.66 -2.16 -5.14
CA SER A 164 -2.80 -1.90 -3.97
C SER A 164 -1.44 -1.37 -4.38
N PHE A 165 -0.92 -0.37 -3.65
CA PHE A 165 0.49 0.05 -3.76
C PHE A 165 1.47 -0.90 -3.06
N THR A 166 0.95 -1.78 -2.20
CA THR A 166 1.70 -2.79 -1.45
C THR A 166 1.12 -4.18 -1.68
N PRO A 167 1.09 -4.66 -2.95
CA PRO A 167 0.47 -5.95 -3.28
C PRO A 167 1.24 -7.14 -2.69
N SER A 168 2.53 -6.96 -2.40
CA SER A 168 3.34 -7.92 -1.67
C SER A 168 4.13 -7.23 -0.58
N LEU A 169 3.98 -7.74 0.64
CA LEU A 169 4.79 -7.35 1.79
C LEU A 169 5.75 -8.49 2.15
N LEU A 170 6.83 -8.12 2.82
CA LEU A 170 7.86 -8.99 3.34
C LEU A 170 8.17 -8.58 4.77
N ASP A 171 8.15 -9.52 5.71
CA ASP A 171 8.46 -9.25 7.11
C ASP A 171 9.12 -10.46 7.79
N LYS A 172 9.34 -10.36 9.11
CA LYS A 172 10.04 -11.40 9.89
C LYS A 172 9.35 -12.78 9.88
N SER A 173 8.11 -12.88 9.42
CA SER A 173 7.38 -14.15 9.31
C SER A 173 8.08 -15.12 8.36
N ILE A 174 8.86 -14.63 7.39
CA ILE A 174 9.66 -15.46 6.47
C ILE A 174 10.64 -16.43 7.16
N TYR A 175 11.07 -16.10 8.39
CA TYR A 175 11.96 -16.96 9.16
C TYR A 175 11.23 -18.06 9.93
N GLN A 176 9.89 -18.02 9.98
CA GLN A 176 9.08 -19.07 10.62
C GLN A 176 8.93 -20.30 9.72
N ASN A 177 9.19 -20.16 8.41
CA ASN A 177 9.01 -21.21 7.41
C ASN A 177 9.81 -22.48 7.72
N TYR A 178 11.00 -22.34 8.30
CA TYR A 178 11.83 -23.48 8.71
C TYR A 178 11.21 -24.30 9.86
N LYS A 179 10.32 -23.70 10.66
CA LYS A 179 9.68 -24.36 11.81
C LYS A 179 8.39 -25.08 11.42
N THR A 180 7.62 -24.50 10.50
CA THR A 180 6.29 -25.01 10.11
C THR A 180 6.31 -25.80 8.80
N GLY A 181 7.32 -25.60 7.95
CA GLY A 181 7.36 -26.13 6.58
C GLY A 181 6.53 -25.33 5.57
N GLU A 182 5.71 -24.39 6.05
CA GLU A 182 4.90 -23.50 5.21
C GLU A 182 5.70 -22.28 4.77
N LYS A 183 5.51 -21.81 3.52
CA LYS A 183 6.27 -20.70 2.96
C LYS A 183 5.51 -19.37 3.09
N HIS A 184 5.77 -18.64 4.16
CA HIS A 184 5.24 -17.29 4.39
C HIS A 184 6.24 -16.21 3.97
N LYS A 185 5.79 -15.16 3.28
CA LYS A 185 6.60 -13.94 3.04
C LYS A 185 6.35 -12.89 4.13
N SER A 186 5.13 -12.84 4.62
CA SER A 186 4.64 -11.85 5.56
C SER A 186 3.52 -12.41 6.43
N LEU A 187 3.11 -11.63 7.43
CA LEU A 187 1.93 -11.88 8.26
C LEU A 187 0.67 -12.17 7.43
N LEU A 188 0.55 -11.56 6.25
CA LEU A 188 -0.61 -11.72 5.36
C LEU A 188 -0.56 -12.97 4.50
N SER A 189 0.52 -13.76 4.54
CA SER A 189 0.65 -14.94 3.70
C SER A 189 -0.50 -15.92 3.98
N ASP A 190 -1.03 -16.53 2.92
CA ASP A 190 -2.19 -17.42 2.93
C ASP A 190 -3.50 -16.83 3.47
N THR A 191 -3.59 -15.50 3.63
CA THR A 191 -4.86 -14.83 3.96
C THR A 191 -5.65 -14.49 2.69
N HIS A 192 -6.97 -14.41 2.80
CA HIS A 192 -7.83 -13.88 1.75
C HIS A 192 -7.50 -12.40 1.42
N LEU A 193 -7.01 -11.63 2.40
CA LEU A 193 -6.56 -10.26 2.16
C LEU A 193 -5.35 -10.22 1.22
N MET A 194 -4.42 -11.17 1.28
CA MET A 194 -3.30 -11.25 0.32
C MET A 194 -3.80 -11.46 -1.12
N ASP A 195 -4.81 -12.30 -1.33
CA ASP A 195 -5.45 -12.44 -2.65
C ASP A 195 -6.12 -11.15 -3.10
N SER A 196 -6.77 -10.45 -2.17
CA SER A 196 -7.43 -9.17 -2.44
C SER A 196 -6.41 -8.08 -2.80
N LEU A 197 -5.26 -8.03 -2.12
CA LEU A 197 -4.16 -7.12 -2.41
C LEU A 197 -3.52 -7.37 -3.79
N ASN A 198 -3.58 -8.61 -4.28
CA ASN A 198 -3.08 -9.02 -5.59
C ASN A 198 -4.18 -9.12 -6.66
N SER A 199 -5.40 -8.70 -6.33
CA SER A 199 -6.50 -8.61 -7.28
C SER A 199 -6.34 -7.36 -8.15
N THR A 200 -6.55 -7.54 -9.45
CA THR A 200 -6.39 -6.46 -10.43
C THR A 200 -7.70 -6.04 -11.05
N VAL A 201 -7.76 -4.80 -11.51
CA VAL A 201 -8.85 -4.30 -12.36
C VAL A 201 -8.31 -4.19 -13.77
N GLU A 202 -9.02 -4.78 -14.72
CA GLU A 202 -8.72 -4.62 -16.13
C GLU A 202 -9.02 -3.18 -16.55
N LEU A 203 -8.01 -2.46 -17.03
CA LEU A 203 -8.12 -1.05 -17.39
C LEU A 203 -7.27 -0.72 -18.63
N PRO A 204 -7.51 0.40 -19.32
CA PRO A 204 -6.65 0.86 -20.40
C PRO A 204 -5.21 1.12 -19.92
N PRO A 205 -4.19 0.94 -20.79
CA PRO A 205 -2.78 1.09 -20.40
C PRO A 205 -2.43 2.45 -19.76
N PHE A 206 -3.06 3.53 -20.21
CA PHE A 206 -2.82 4.87 -19.65
C PHE A 206 -3.24 5.02 -18.19
N VAL A 207 -4.09 4.12 -17.67
CA VAL A 207 -4.42 4.09 -16.24
C VAL A 207 -3.30 3.46 -15.44
N ASN A 208 -2.72 2.37 -15.95
CA ASN A 208 -1.56 1.73 -15.34
C ASN A 208 -0.33 2.65 -15.34
N ASP A 209 -0.15 3.47 -16.39
CA ASP A 209 0.87 4.52 -16.44
C ASP A 209 0.70 5.54 -15.29
N LEU A 210 -0.55 5.94 -14.98
CA LEU A 210 -0.84 6.81 -13.84
C LEU A 210 -0.60 6.08 -12.50
N ASP A 211 -0.95 4.80 -12.40
CA ASP A 211 -0.69 4.01 -11.20
C ASP A 211 0.81 3.88 -10.92
N ASP A 212 1.64 3.65 -11.93
CA ASP A 212 3.11 3.64 -11.81
C ASP A 212 3.62 5.00 -11.26
N LEU A 213 3.05 6.12 -11.72
CA LEU A 213 3.41 7.44 -11.22
C LEU A 213 2.99 7.63 -9.76
N LEU A 214 1.75 7.29 -9.41
CA LEU A 214 1.24 7.39 -8.04
C LEU A 214 2.04 6.48 -7.08
N GLU A 215 2.36 5.28 -7.52
CA GLU A 215 3.17 4.32 -6.78
C GLU A 215 4.55 4.91 -6.46
N ASN A 216 5.23 5.50 -7.45
CA ASN A 216 6.52 6.18 -7.22
C ASN A 216 6.43 7.34 -6.20
N LEU A 217 5.31 8.05 -6.15
CA LEU A 217 5.11 9.21 -5.27
C LEU A 217 4.65 8.84 -3.85
N CYS A 218 3.91 7.73 -3.72
CA CYS A 218 3.17 7.41 -2.50
C CYS A 218 3.67 6.16 -1.78
N ARG A 219 4.28 5.20 -2.47
CA ARG A 219 4.60 3.87 -1.92
C ARG A 219 5.43 3.92 -0.63
N GLU A 220 6.54 4.66 -0.60
CA GLU A 220 7.38 4.81 0.60
C GLU A 220 6.65 5.44 1.79
N LYS A 221 5.78 6.41 1.51
CA LYS A 221 4.97 7.04 2.55
C LYS A 221 3.94 6.08 3.11
N CYS A 222 3.32 5.25 2.26
CA CYS A 222 2.39 4.20 2.67
C CYS A 222 3.06 3.18 3.60
N LEU A 223 4.30 2.77 3.29
CA LEU A 223 5.05 1.84 4.13
C LEU A 223 5.46 2.45 5.47
N SER A 224 5.79 3.75 5.49
CA SER A 224 6.06 4.48 6.74
C SER A 224 4.83 4.48 7.66
N ILE A 225 3.64 4.81 7.12
CA ILE A 225 2.37 4.74 7.86
C ILE A 225 2.14 3.33 8.41
N LEU A 226 2.29 2.31 7.57
CA LEU A 226 2.07 0.92 7.95
C LEU A 226 3.00 0.48 9.10
N ARG A 227 4.27 0.90 9.08
CA ARG A 227 5.22 0.62 10.17
C ARG A 227 4.84 1.34 11.47
N ALA A 228 4.42 2.60 11.40
CA ALA A 228 3.94 3.34 12.57
C ALA A 228 2.70 2.69 13.20
N VAL A 229 1.78 2.20 12.36
CA VAL A 229 0.59 1.44 12.79
C VAL A 229 0.98 0.09 13.40
N SER A 230 1.95 -0.60 12.80
CA SER A 230 2.47 -1.86 13.34
C SER A 230 3.08 -1.73 14.73
N LEU A 231 3.79 -0.63 14.99
CA LEU A 231 4.35 -0.31 16.30
C LEU A 231 3.31 0.23 17.30
N GLY A 232 2.07 0.48 16.87
CA GLY A 232 1.04 1.08 17.70
C GLY A 232 1.25 2.58 17.99
N ILE A 233 2.20 3.24 17.32
CA ILE A 233 2.43 4.69 17.40
C ILE A 233 1.22 5.45 16.85
N THR A 234 0.55 4.86 15.86
CA THR A 234 -0.65 5.40 15.22
C THR A 234 -1.69 4.28 15.13
N ASN A 235 -2.98 4.59 15.25
CA ASN A 235 -4.05 3.61 15.02
C ASN A 235 -4.42 3.55 13.51
N PRO A 236 -5.14 2.52 13.04
CA PRO A 236 -5.46 2.38 11.62
C PRO A 236 -6.24 3.56 11.03
N ILE A 237 -7.11 4.20 11.81
CA ILE A 237 -7.94 5.34 11.36
C ILE A 237 -7.08 6.58 11.13
N ALA A 238 -6.18 6.87 12.07
CA ALA A 238 -5.21 7.95 11.92
C ALA A 238 -4.23 7.66 10.77
N GLY A 239 -3.83 6.39 10.57
CA GLY A 239 -3.03 5.98 9.42
C GLY A 239 -3.75 6.17 8.08
N LEU A 240 -5.04 5.82 8.00
CA LEU A 240 -5.87 6.07 6.82
C LEU A 240 -6.00 7.57 6.54
N THR A 241 -6.18 8.38 7.58
CA THR A 241 -6.20 9.84 7.45
C THR A 241 -4.90 10.36 6.83
N GLN A 242 -3.73 9.91 7.31
CA GLN A 242 -2.44 10.29 6.74
C GLN A 242 -2.33 9.87 5.26
N PHE A 243 -2.78 8.67 4.92
CA PHE A 243 -2.81 8.20 3.54
C PHE A 243 -3.69 9.07 2.64
N LEU A 244 -4.92 9.41 3.06
CA LEU A 244 -5.81 10.26 2.29
C LEU A 244 -5.27 11.69 2.14
N GLN A 245 -4.58 12.23 3.15
CA GLN A 245 -3.89 13.52 3.04
C GLN A 245 -2.76 13.48 2.01
N ILE A 246 -1.97 12.40 1.97
CA ILE A 246 -0.95 12.18 0.94
C ILE A 246 -1.61 12.11 -0.44
N MET A 247 -2.65 11.29 -0.60
CA MET A 247 -3.35 11.14 -1.86
C MET A 247 -3.96 12.47 -2.34
N SER A 248 -4.62 13.22 -1.45
CA SER A 248 -5.17 14.54 -1.77
C SER A 248 -4.09 15.51 -2.24
N THR A 249 -2.96 15.58 -1.54
CA THR A 249 -1.84 16.45 -1.92
C THR A 249 -1.24 16.03 -3.26
N THR A 250 -1.00 14.74 -3.46
CA THR A 250 -0.43 14.20 -4.70
C THR A 250 -1.35 14.45 -5.89
N LEU A 251 -2.64 14.13 -5.76
CA LEU A 251 -3.61 14.27 -6.86
C LEU A 251 -3.85 15.74 -7.23
N ASN A 252 -3.91 16.64 -6.25
CA ASN A 252 -4.03 18.08 -6.51
C ASN A 252 -2.81 18.60 -7.27
N LYS A 253 -1.59 18.21 -6.85
CA LYS A 253 -0.37 18.58 -7.56
C LYS A 253 -0.36 18.06 -9.00
N LEU A 254 -0.71 16.79 -9.21
CA LEU A 254 -0.79 16.22 -10.56
C LEU A 254 -1.83 16.93 -11.44
N LYS A 255 -2.92 17.42 -10.84
CA LYS A 255 -3.93 18.21 -11.53
C LYS A 255 -3.38 19.59 -11.91
N GLU A 256 -2.72 20.29 -10.99
CA GLU A 256 -2.05 21.57 -11.25
C GLU A 256 -0.98 21.45 -12.35
N ASP A 257 -0.16 20.40 -12.29
CA ASP A 257 0.85 20.09 -13.31
C ASP A 257 0.19 19.82 -14.67
N ALA A 258 -0.93 19.08 -14.71
CA ALA A 258 -1.67 18.80 -15.94
C ALA A 258 -2.39 20.03 -16.54
N GLU A 259 -2.73 21.03 -15.73
CA GLU A 259 -3.37 22.28 -16.15
C GLU A 259 -2.36 23.36 -16.58
N SER A 260 -1.13 23.32 -16.04
CA SER A 260 -0.09 24.31 -16.29
C SER A 260 0.82 24.02 -17.50
N ASP A 261 0.99 22.75 -17.89
CA ASP A 261 1.88 22.36 -18.99
C ASP A 261 1.20 22.36 -20.38
N SER A 262 1.80 23.08 -21.33
CA SER A 262 1.36 23.16 -22.74
C SER A 262 2.15 22.25 -23.70
N SER A 263 3.02 21.33 -23.24
CA SER A 263 3.55 20.29 -24.14
C SER A 263 4.09 18.98 -23.53
N ARG A 264 3.74 17.90 -24.25
CA ARG A 264 4.38 16.56 -24.44
C ARG A 264 4.10 15.37 -23.51
N HIS A 265 3.67 15.52 -22.26
CA HIS A 265 3.30 14.35 -21.41
C HIS A 265 2.14 14.63 -20.45
N SER A 266 1.06 15.27 -20.93
CA SER A 266 -0.08 15.60 -20.08
C SER A 266 -0.87 14.36 -19.68
N ILE A 267 -0.97 14.14 -18.36
CA ILE A 267 -1.93 13.20 -17.79
C ILE A 267 -3.32 13.73 -18.15
N ASN A 268 -4.21 12.86 -18.65
CA ASN A 268 -5.56 13.26 -19.01
C ASN A 268 -6.28 13.82 -17.76
N PRO A 269 -6.72 15.10 -17.74
CA PRO A 269 -7.37 15.68 -16.57
C PRO A 269 -8.65 14.94 -16.16
N ASN A 270 -9.40 14.41 -17.14
CA ASN A 270 -10.59 13.60 -16.86
C ASN A 270 -10.22 12.28 -16.17
N LEU A 271 -9.06 11.68 -16.47
CA LEU A 271 -8.58 10.51 -15.74
C LEU A 271 -8.27 10.86 -14.28
N LEU A 272 -7.56 11.98 -14.05
CA LEU A 272 -7.27 12.46 -12.70
C LEU A 272 -8.55 12.77 -11.92
N GLU A 273 -9.56 13.34 -12.56
CA GLU A 273 -10.86 13.59 -11.93
C GLU A 273 -11.53 12.28 -11.49
N LEU A 274 -11.51 11.25 -12.34
CA LEU A 274 -12.08 9.93 -11.99
C LEU A 274 -11.34 9.26 -10.84
N VAL A 275 -10.01 9.31 -10.83
CA VAL A 275 -9.18 8.76 -9.74
C VAL A 275 -9.41 9.55 -8.46
N THR A 276 -9.49 10.88 -8.54
CA THR A 276 -9.80 11.76 -7.41
C THR A 276 -11.18 11.47 -6.84
N LYS A 277 -12.17 11.28 -7.72
CA LYS A 277 -13.52 10.92 -7.33
C LYS A 277 -13.54 9.59 -6.56
N GLY A 278 -12.93 8.54 -7.11
CA GLY A 278 -12.86 7.24 -6.43
C GLY A 278 -12.06 7.27 -5.12
N THR A 279 -11.00 8.08 -5.06
CA THR A 279 -10.09 8.12 -3.90
C THR A 279 -10.60 8.99 -2.76
N LEU A 280 -11.22 10.15 -3.05
CA LEU A 280 -11.43 11.22 -2.05
C LEU A 280 -12.89 11.64 -1.85
N SER A 281 -13.78 11.46 -2.84
CA SER A 281 -15.09 12.15 -2.85
C SER A 281 -15.98 11.84 -1.65
N THR A 282 -16.03 10.59 -1.22
CA THR A 282 -16.80 10.13 -0.06
C THR A 282 -15.93 9.80 1.15
N THR A 283 -14.63 9.63 0.93
CA THR A 283 -13.68 9.09 1.89
C THR A 283 -12.97 10.17 2.70
N PHE A 284 -12.81 11.38 2.15
CA PHE A 284 -11.98 12.45 2.72
C PHE A 284 -12.76 13.74 2.90
N SER A 285 -12.71 14.30 4.12
CA SER A 285 -13.24 15.62 4.43
C SER A 285 -12.15 16.67 4.19
N THR A 286 -12.37 17.57 3.23
CA THR A 286 -11.45 18.68 2.95
C THR A 286 -11.40 19.70 4.10
N GLN A 287 -12.52 19.88 4.82
CA GLN A 287 -12.62 20.82 5.93
C GLN A 287 -11.77 20.38 7.13
N THR A 288 -11.89 19.12 7.54
CA THR A 288 -11.15 18.59 8.69
C THR A 288 -9.80 17.98 8.30
N ARG A 289 -9.57 17.77 7.00
CA ARG A 289 -8.43 17.04 6.43
C ARG A 289 -8.31 15.62 7.01
N THR A 290 -9.43 14.95 7.25
CA THR A 290 -9.48 13.59 7.82
C THR A 290 -10.29 12.65 6.95
N ALA A 291 -10.15 11.34 7.19
CA ALA A 291 -11.15 10.38 6.71
C ALA A 291 -12.54 10.79 7.22
N THR A 292 -13.58 10.61 6.40
CA THR A 292 -14.96 10.91 6.82
C THR A 292 -15.44 9.84 7.80
N ASP A 293 -16.19 10.27 8.81
CA ASP A 293 -16.70 9.36 9.85
C ASP A 293 -17.61 8.28 9.25
N ALA A 294 -18.48 8.65 8.30
CA ALA A 294 -19.36 7.73 7.60
C ALA A 294 -18.59 6.62 6.85
N TYR A 295 -17.46 6.96 6.24
CA TYR A 295 -16.63 6.00 5.53
C TYR A 295 -15.86 5.08 6.49
N ILE A 296 -15.35 5.61 7.60
CA ILE A 296 -14.75 4.77 8.66
C ILE A 296 -15.76 3.76 9.19
N GLN A 297 -16.98 4.20 9.53
CA GLN A 297 -18.04 3.31 10.01
C GLN A 297 -18.41 2.24 8.99
N LEU A 298 -18.40 2.58 7.70
CA LEU A 298 -18.63 1.63 6.60
C LEU A 298 -17.54 0.55 6.57
N LEU A 299 -16.27 0.95 6.58
CA LEU A 299 -15.14 0.01 6.54
C LEU A 299 -15.04 -0.87 7.79
N LEU A 300 -15.45 -0.32 8.94
CA LEU A 300 -15.57 -1.04 10.21
C LEU A 300 -16.84 -1.90 10.32
N ARG A 301 -17.69 -1.89 9.29
CA ARG A 301 -18.94 -2.67 9.19
C ARG A 301 -19.88 -2.42 10.36
N MET A 302 -19.94 -1.18 10.84
CA MET A 302 -20.76 -0.84 11.99
C MET A 302 -22.25 -0.89 11.67
N THR A 303 -22.99 -1.57 12.53
CA THR A 303 -24.44 -1.66 12.55
C THR A 303 -25.07 -0.33 13.00
N PRO A 304 -26.36 -0.09 12.68
CA PRO A 304 -27.08 1.07 13.19
C PRO A 304 -27.08 1.16 14.72
N THR A 305 -27.15 0.03 15.42
CA THR A 305 -27.13 -0.03 16.88
C THR A 305 -25.77 0.39 17.45
N GLU A 306 -24.65 -0.13 16.92
CA GLU A 306 -23.31 0.28 17.33
C GLU A 306 -23.09 1.79 17.08
N LYS A 307 -23.56 2.31 15.94
CA LYS A 307 -23.50 3.75 15.64
C LYS A 307 -24.27 4.60 16.66
N ALA A 308 -25.44 4.13 17.11
CA ALA A 308 -26.25 4.83 18.10
C ALA A 308 -25.61 4.86 19.51
N LEU A 309 -24.67 3.95 19.79
CA LEU A 309 -23.91 3.92 21.05
C LEU A 309 -22.74 4.91 21.07
N CYS A 310 -22.27 5.37 19.90
CA CYS A 310 -21.19 6.36 19.75
C CYS A 310 -21.67 7.80 20.04
N LYS A 311 -22.15 8.06 21.26
CA LYS A 311 -22.75 9.35 21.66
C LYS A 311 -21.73 10.46 21.88
N ASP A 312 -20.52 10.09 22.25
CA ASP A 312 -19.43 11.01 22.52
C ASP A 312 -18.12 10.51 21.85
N LYS A 313 -17.09 11.34 21.90
CA LYS A 313 -15.83 11.04 21.22
C LYS A 313 -15.12 9.81 21.79
N LEU A 314 -15.14 9.63 23.11
CA LEU A 314 -14.43 8.52 23.78
C LEU A 314 -15.12 7.19 23.47
N SER A 315 -16.44 7.12 23.67
CA SER A 315 -17.21 5.91 23.35
C SER A 315 -17.08 5.51 21.88
N LYS A 316 -17.03 6.49 20.97
CA LYS A 316 -16.78 6.25 19.54
C LYS A 316 -15.39 5.69 19.28
N GLU A 317 -14.35 6.26 19.90
CA GLU A 317 -12.98 5.79 19.73
C GLU A 317 -12.80 4.37 20.27
N GLU A 318 -13.39 4.05 21.42
CA GLU A 318 -13.39 2.70 22.00
C GLU A 318 -14.07 1.69 21.06
N MET A 319 -15.30 1.98 20.61
CA MET A 319 -16.03 1.15 19.65
C MET A 319 -15.25 0.94 18.36
N TYR A 320 -14.64 2.00 17.82
CA TYR A 320 -13.81 1.90 16.62
C TYR A 320 -12.61 0.97 16.82
N MET A 321 -11.94 1.05 17.97
CA MET A 321 -10.80 0.17 18.25
C MET A 321 -11.26 -1.28 18.47
N GLU A 322 -12.41 -1.51 19.09
CA GLU A 322 -13.01 -2.85 19.21
C GLU A 322 -13.25 -3.46 17.82
N LYS A 323 -13.92 -2.74 16.91
CA LYS A 323 -14.13 -3.21 15.53
C LYS A 323 -12.82 -3.43 14.78
N VAL A 324 -11.81 -2.58 15.00
CA VAL A 324 -10.47 -2.80 14.41
C VAL A 324 -9.88 -4.13 14.85
N MET A 325 -9.98 -4.48 16.14
CA MET A 325 -9.45 -5.75 16.65
C MET A 325 -10.22 -6.96 16.14
N GLU A 326 -11.56 -6.88 16.07
CA GLU A 326 -12.42 -7.91 15.47
C GLU A 326 -12.04 -8.17 14.01
N LEU A 327 -11.89 -7.11 13.23
CA LEU A 327 -11.51 -7.21 11.82
C LEU A 327 -10.08 -7.69 11.62
N GLN A 328 -9.17 -7.33 12.52
CA GLN A 328 -7.81 -7.84 12.48
C GLN A 328 -7.80 -9.36 12.65
N ASP A 329 -8.51 -9.89 13.64
CA ASP A 329 -8.63 -11.32 13.85
C ASP A 329 -9.23 -12.02 12.62
N GLU A 330 -10.32 -11.48 12.08
CA GLU A 330 -10.95 -12.01 10.87
C GLU A 330 -9.96 -12.06 9.68
N ILE A 331 -9.23 -10.96 9.44
CA ILE A 331 -8.27 -10.88 8.32
C ILE A 331 -7.17 -11.93 8.46
N LEU A 332 -6.61 -12.09 9.67
CA LEU A 332 -5.47 -12.97 9.91
C LEU A 332 -5.87 -14.45 9.94
N ASN A 333 -7.12 -14.76 10.31
CA ASN A 333 -7.64 -16.12 10.38
C ASN A 333 -8.38 -16.57 9.09
N SER A 334 -8.78 -15.63 8.22
CA SER A 334 -9.43 -15.95 6.95
C SER A 334 -8.43 -16.48 5.93
N LYS A 335 -8.30 -17.80 5.84
CA LYS A 335 -7.41 -18.46 4.89
C LYS A 335 -7.89 -18.36 3.44
N SER A 336 -6.94 -18.23 2.51
CA SER A 336 -7.22 -18.43 1.10
C SER A 336 -7.64 -19.88 0.83
N LYS A 337 -8.69 -20.06 0.03
CA LYS A 337 -9.17 -21.38 -0.39
C LYS A 337 -8.20 -22.10 -1.33
N HIS A 338 -7.21 -21.38 -1.87
CA HIS A 338 -6.22 -21.93 -2.78
C HIS A 338 -4.84 -21.64 -2.23
N HIS A 339 -4.09 -22.70 -1.88
CA HIS A 339 -2.70 -22.54 -1.52
C HIS A 339 -1.97 -21.95 -2.72
N SER A 340 -1.37 -20.77 -2.52
CA SER A 340 -0.42 -20.24 -3.49
C SER A 340 0.75 -21.22 -3.56
N PRO A 341 1.18 -21.65 -4.75
CA PRO A 341 2.24 -22.65 -4.90
C PRO A 341 3.61 -22.19 -4.38
#